data_AF-A0AAN8RR07-F1
#
_entry.id   AF-A0AAN8RR07-F1
#
_cell.length_a   1.000
_cell.length_b   1.000
_cell.length_c   1.000
_cell.angle_alpha   90.00
_cell.angle_beta   90.00
_cell.angle_gamma   90.00
#
_symmetry.space_group_name_H-M   'P 1'
#
loop_
_entity.id
_entity.type
_entity.pdbx_description
1 polymer ?
#
loop_
_entity_poly.entity_id
_entity_poly.type
_entity_poly.pdbx_seq_one_letter_code
_entity_poly.pdbx_strand_id
1 'polypeptide(L)'
;MGPRSPRGNGGRNHHHGLDSWRHEDSMGSVHHSEFRQPSPNPGFGGDPNNNFYQMHPSKPAVELNAYESVAPVAIVTILFFLWGFASGLLSVLNNKINTTIKNTEGALIGLHSAYYGGYLVGPLTFSGYIFRHFGFRITFIVGLVIYGVGCIVFWPCGVLQTYPGFIISNFISGLGVATIEVAANLFVAICGPPEHWEARLNLSQGAQAIGNVFAPILADKVIFRRDERSSNTEWLISVQWGYLGVAFFDFALALFFWYVPLPECKDENLTQVNKWHLARPLGEKARKRLVGKKALLLIGVWAQFCYTGAQEIITVNGPNFISIFSPDYVNKTNTYLWSAEGLLAFGRLAGGIGMFYFPARWWYLLFASGCIITSTLLLGLQYTATNSEAIIALRMLLQFFESILFPTIFAISLRGLSGRNVKWGASWQVLGVCGGAVWPPIFQAIRGRYDPNVLVGDQVAWVLPVVLFMVGPGLQSFLVNFKPSWRRKLDGLSKRKLREGYVADGTIGGSIASVNNRVS
;
A
#
# COMPACT_ATOMS: atom_id res chain seq x y z
N MET A 1 76.21 -22.90 -7.23
CA MET A 1 75.04 -23.76 -7.55
C MET A 1 73.91 -22.87 -8.04
N GLY A 2 73.37 -23.18 -9.21
CA GLY A 2 72.63 -22.28 -10.12
C GLY A 2 73.30 -22.33 -11.50
N PRO A 3 72.69 -21.90 -12.63
CA PRO A 3 71.35 -21.30 -12.80
C PRO A 3 70.58 -21.73 -14.10
N ARG A 4 69.45 -21.04 -14.39
CA ARG A 4 68.78 -20.79 -15.71
C ARG A 4 67.82 -21.84 -16.35
N SER A 5 66.75 -21.28 -16.94
CA SER A 5 65.73 -21.81 -17.88
C SER A 5 66.33 -22.20 -19.26
N PRO A 6 65.62 -22.62 -20.36
CA PRO A 6 64.17 -22.54 -20.69
C PRO A 6 63.57 -23.66 -21.64
N ARG A 7 62.32 -23.43 -22.12
CA ARG A 7 61.67 -23.87 -23.40
C ARG A 7 61.24 -25.36 -23.61
N GLY A 8 59.93 -25.54 -23.86
CA GLY A 8 59.42 -25.83 -25.21
C GLY A 8 59.28 -27.29 -25.70
N ASN A 9 58.01 -27.68 -25.91
CA ASN A 9 57.47 -28.44 -27.05
C ASN A 9 57.70 -29.98 -27.15
N GLY A 10 56.61 -30.70 -27.45
CA GLY A 10 56.67 -31.90 -28.30
C GLY A 10 56.36 -33.27 -27.68
N GLY A 11 55.08 -33.65 -27.66
CA GLY A 11 54.59 -34.85 -28.37
C GLY A 11 54.80 -36.26 -27.81
N ARG A 12 53.66 -36.94 -27.57
CA ARG A 12 53.30 -38.36 -27.88
C ARG A 12 54.09 -39.46 -27.13
N ASN A 13 53.54 -40.61 -26.72
CA ASN A 13 52.34 -41.37 -27.09
C ASN A 13 52.13 -42.55 -26.11
N HIS A 14 50.98 -43.23 -26.28
CA HIS A 14 50.60 -44.60 -25.88
C HIS A 14 49.84 -44.77 -24.55
N HIS A 15 48.79 -45.59 -24.44
CA HIS A 15 47.82 -46.20 -25.38
C HIS A 15 46.77 -46.89 -24.49
N HIS A 16 45.51 -46.84 -24.91
CA HIS A 16 44.51 -47.94 -24.96
C HIS A 16 43.12 -47.30 -24.86
N GLY A 17 42.38 -47.25 -25.98
CA GLY A 17 41.39 -48.27 -26.34
C GLY A 17 40.02 -47.75 -25.89
N LEU A 18 39.03 -47.44 -26.74
CA LEU A 18 38.56 -48.16 -27.91
C LEU A 18 37.95 -47.17 -28.93
N ASP A 19 38.41 -47.34 -30.16
CA ASP A 19 37.79 -47.08 -31.46
C ASP A 19 36.35 -47.62 -31.58
N SER A 20 35.51 -47.27 -32.55
CA SER A 20 35.40 -46.24 -33.59
C SER A 20 34.31 -46.74 -34.54
N TRP A 21 33.51 -45.86 -35.16
CA TRP A 21 32.86 -45.93 -36.49
C TRP A 21 32.01 -44.63 -36.54
N ARG A 22 32.37 -43.47 -37.12
CA ARG A 22 32.94 -43.04 -38.42
C ARG A 22 32.19 -43.55 -39.64
N HIS A 23 31.64 -42.61 -40.42
CA HIS A 23 32.01 -42.40 -41.82
C HIS A 23 31.81 -40.93 -42.24
N GLU A 24 32.82 -40.42 -42.93
CA GLU A 24 32.92 -39.13 -43.63
C GLU A 24 32.18 -39.19 -44.99
N ASP A 25 31.72 -38.06 -45.54
CA ASP A 25 32.40 -37.43 -46.68
C ASP A 25 31.68 -36.20 -47.29
N SER A 26 32.54 -35.26 -47.72
CA SER A 26 32.40 -34.28 -48.81
C SER A 26 31.89 -32.84 -48.54
N MET A 27 32.71 -31.94 -49.07
CA MET A 27 32.77 -30.48 -49.04
C MET A 27 31.53 -29.71 -49.47
N GLY A 28 31.38 -28.48 -48.95
CA GLY A 28 30.61 -27.41 -49.58
C GLY A 28 30.39 -26.21 -48.68
N SER A 29 31.24 -25.20 -48.77
CA SER A 29 30.93 -23.84 -48.31
C SER A 29 29.63 -23.35 -48.97
N VAL A 30 28.77 -22.60 -48.26
CA VAL A 30 28.04 -21.41 -48.78
C VAL A 30 26.90 -20.96 -47.82
N HIS A 31 26.93 -19.66 -47.51
CA HIS A 31 25.86 -18.71 -47.13
C HIS A 31 24.78 -19.02 -46.08
N HIS A 32 24.71 -18.09 -45.10
CA HIS A 32 23.50 -17.65 -44.43
C HIS A 32 22.30 -17.59 -45.39
N SER A 33 21.21 -18.26 -45.05
CA SER A 33 19.89 -17.98 -45.64
C SER A 33 18.83 -17.92 -44.55
N GLU A 34 18.10 -16.81 -44.61
CA GLU A 34 17.00 -16.41 -43.75
C GLU A 34 15.84 -17.42 -43.82
N PHE A 35 15.21 -17.69 -42.69
CA PHE A 35 13.92 -18.37 -42.66
C PHE A 35 12.86 -17.46 -43.33
N ARG A 36 12.57 -17.72 -44.60
CA ARG A 36 11.39 -17.17 -45.30
C ARG A 36 10.12 -17.69 -44.64
N GLN A 37 9.29 -16.77 -44.14
CA GLN A 37 7.89 -17.05 -43.84
C GLN A 37 7.12 -17.32 -45.15
N PRO A 38 6.04 -18.14 -45.14
CA PRO A 38 5.27 -18.40 -46.34
C PRO A 38 4.50 -17.13 -46.75
N SER A 39 4.50 -16.82 -48.05
CA SER A 39 3.69 -15.76 -48.63
C SER A 39 2.18 -16.04 -48.46
N PRO A 40 1.33 -15.04 -48.16
CA PRO A 40 -0.11 -15.24 -48.09
C PRO A 40 -0.72 -15.37 -49.50
N ASN A 41 -1.62 -16.34 -49.67
CA ASN A 41 -2.46 -16.50 -50.86
C ASN A 41 -3.28 -15.21 -51.13
N PRO A 42 -3.38 -14.74 -52.39
CA PRO A 42 -4.25 -13.64 -52.75
C PRO A 42 -5.64 -14.18 -53.10
N GLY A 43 -6.57 -14.15 -52.16
CA GLY A 43 -7.95 -14.56 -52.42
C GLY A 43 -8.84 -14.35 -51.21
N PHE A 44 -9.91 -13.56 -51.38
CA PHE A 44 -10.86 -13.03 -50.40
C PHE A 44 -10.45 -11.72 -49.71
N GLY A 45 -10.95 -10.62 -50.29
CA GLY A 45 -10.93 -9.29 -49.72
C GLY A 45 -11.76 -9.22 -48.43
N GLY A 46 -11.06 -9.10 -47.31
CA GLY A 46 -11.58 -8.65 -46.03
C GLY A 46 -10.56 -7.67 -45.45
N ASP A 47 -11.05 -6.53 -44.96
CA ASP A 47 -10.21 -5.47 -44.37
C ASP A 47 -9.28 -6.05 -43.28
N PRO A 48 -7.94 -5.92 -43.39
CA PRO A 48 -6.99 -6.46 -42.42
C PRO A 48 -7.13 -5.87 -41.01
N ASN A 49 -7.88 -4.78 -40.85
CA ASN A 49 -8.04 -4.08 -39.58
C ASN A 49 -9.19 -4.59 -38.69
N ASN A 50 -9.99 -5.56 -39.13
CA ASN A 50 -11.17 -6.01 -38.37
C ASN A 50 -10.98 -7.33 -37.61
N ASN A 51 -9.81 -7.51 -36.99
CA ASN A 51 -9.60 -8.56 -35.99
C ASN A 51 -10.10 -8.10 -34.61
N PHE A 52 -11.39 -8.29 -34.35
CA PHE A 52 -12.09 -7.96 -33.09
C PHE A 52 -11.52 -8.67 -31.82
N TYR A 53 -10.57 -9.59 -31.99
CA TYR A 53 -10.00 -10.43 -30.91
C TYR A 53 -8.51 -10.16 -30.63
N GLN A 54 -7.84 -9.31 -31.41
CA GLN A 54 -6.47 -8.90 -31.08
C GLN A 54 -6.53 -7.75 -30.07
N MET A 55 -6.65 -8.08 -28.78
CA MET A 55 -6.36 -7.11 -27.72
C MET A 55 -4.90 -6.68 -27.89
N HIS A 56 -4.68 -5.46 -28.38
CA HIS A 56 -3.37 -4.83 -28.35
C HIS A 56 -2.75 -5.02 -26.95
N PRO A 57 -1.45 -5.36 -26.84
CA PRO A 57 -0.81 -5.45 -25.54
C PRO A 57 -1.05 -4.11 -24.82
N SER A 58 -1.77 -4.16 -23.69
CA SER A 58 -2.13 -2.97 -22.96
C SER A 58 -0.87 -2.18 -22.65
N LYS A 59 -0.86 -0.89 -22.99
CA LYS A 59 0.27 -0.01 -22.69
C LYS A 59 0.66 -0.18 -21.21
N PRO A 60 1.96 -0.26 -20.88
CA PRO A 60 2.40 -0.37 -19.50
C PRO A 60 1.80 0.74 -18.64
N ALA A 61 1.39 0.43 -17.40
CA ALA A 61 0.75 1.40 -16.51
C ALA A 61 1.52 2.73 -16.34
N VAL A 62 2.85 2.69 -16.47
CA VAL A 62 3.76 3.84 -16.39
C VAL A 62 3.70 4.75 -17.63
N GLU A 63 3.36 4.20 -18.79
CA GLU A 63 3.37 4.89 -20.09
C GLU A 63 1.98 5.45 -20.48
N LEU A 64 0.98 5.26 -19.61
CA LEU A 64 -0.38 5.73 -19.84
C LEU A 64 -0.45 7.27 -19.75
N ASN A 65 -1.05 7.87 -20.77
CA ASN A 65 -1.43 9.28 -20.73
C ASN A 65 -2.49 9.53 -19.64
N ALA A 66 -2.68 10.80 -19.24
CA ALA A 66 -3.65 11.16 -18.19
C ALA A 66 -5.04 10.57 -18.46
N TYR A 67 -5.55 10.69 -19.69
CA TYR A 67 -6.84 10.12 -20.11
C TYR A 67 -6.87 8.57 -20.10
N GLU A 68 -5.80 7.93 -20.58
CA GLU A 68 -5.70 6.46 -20.62
C GLU A 68 -5.53 5.86 -19.22
N SER A 69 -5.00 6.63 -18.25
CA SER A 69 -4.83 6.22 -16.87
C SER A 69 -6.12 6.23 -16.05
N VAL A 70 -7.16 6.97 -16.49
CA VAL A 70 -8.41 7.10 -15.72
C VAL A 70 -9.12 5.77 -15.55
N ALA A 71 -9.26 4.97 -16.60
CA ALA A 71 -9.95 3.68 -16.54
C ALA A 71 -9.28 2.68 -15.56
N PRO A 72 -7.98 2.37 -15.65
CA PRO A 72 -7.33 1.45 -14.72
C PRO A 72 -7.28 2.00 -13.29
N VAL A 73 -7.10 3.31 -13.10
CA VAL A 73 -7.17 3.93 -11.77
C VAL A 73 -8.58 3.82 -11.21
N ALA A 74 -9.62 4.08 -11.99
CA ALA A 74 -11.01 3.98 -11.55
C ALA A 74 -11.37 2.56 -11.10
N ILE A 75 -10.95 1.53 -11.85
CA ILE A 75 -11.15 0.13 -11.46
C ILE A 75 -10.53 -0.16 -10.09
N VAL A 76 -9.29 0.28 -9.86
CA VAL A 76 -8.61 0.05 -8.58
C VAL A 76 -9.16 0.96 -7.47
N THR A 77 -9.67 2.14 -7.79
CA THR A 77 -10.37 3.01 -6.82
C THR A 77 -11.70 2.41 -6.38
N ILE A 78 -12.46 1.81 -7.29
CA ILE A 78 -13.68 1.06 -6.95
C ILE A 78 -13.32 -0.14 -6.07
N LEU A 79 -12.23 -0.84 -6.38
CA LEU A 79 -11.70 -1.89 -5.51
C LEU A 79 -11.39 -1.35 -4.11
N PHE A 80 -10.69 -0.22 -4.00
CA PHE A 80 -10.39 0.41 -2.72
C PHE A 80 -11.67 0.73 -1.93
N PHE A 81 -12.70 1.27 -2.58
CA PHE A 81 -14.01 1.50 -1.96
C PHE A 81 -14.64 0.21 -1.47
N LEU A 82 -14.73 -0.81 -2.32
CA LEU A 82 -15.34 -2.10 -2.00
C LEU A 82 -14.62 -2.82 -0.85
N TRP A 83 -13.29 -2.77 -0.87
CA TRP A 83 -12.46 -3.32 0.20
C TRP A 83 -12.63 -2.55 1.51
N GLY A 84 -12.66 -1.21 1.47
CA GLY A 84 -12.98 -0.39 2.65
C GLY A 84 -14.39 -0.70 3.19
N PHE A 85 -15.36 -0.85 2.31
CA PHE A 85 -16.72 -1.24 2.70
C PHE A 85 -16.74 -2.61 3.41
N ALA A 86 -16.10 -3.63 2.84
CA ALA A 86 -16.00 -4.95 3.48
C ALA A 86 -15.28 -4.89 4.83
N SER A 87 -14.18 -4.15 4.91
CA SER A 87 -13.38 -4.00 6.14
C SER A 87 -14.15 -3.26 7.24
N GLY A 88 -14.89 -2.20 6.88
CA GLY A 88 -15.76 -1.49 7.80
C GLY A 88 -16.87 -2.38 8.36
N LEU A 89 -17.44 -3.26 7.53
CA LEU A 89 -18.43 -4.24 7.98
C LEU A 89 -17.82 -5.23 8.98
N LEU A 90 -16.64 -5.79 8.68
CA LEU A 90 -15.92 -6.69 9.60
C LEU A 90 -15.60 -6.03 10.94
N SER A 91 -15.24 -4.74 10.92
CA SER A 91 -14.92 -3.98 12.14
C SER A 91 -16.11 -3.94 13.11
N VAL A 92 -17.34 -3.72 12.60
CA VAL A 92 -18.55 -3.75 13.44
C VAL A 92 -18.81 -5.14 14.01
N LEU A 93 -18.67 -6.17 13.18
CA LEU A 93 -18.85 -7.56 13.60
C LEU A 93 -17.86 -7.92 14.71
N ASN A 94 -16.58 -7.54 14.56
CA ASN A 94 -15.53 -7.76 15.55
C ASN A 94 -15.81 -7.08 16.88
N ASN A 95 -16.26 -5.82 16.87
CA ASN A 95 -16.59 -5.11 18.10
C ASN A 95 -17.71 -5.81 18.89
N LYS A 96 -18.69 -6.41 18.21
CA LYS A 96 -19.76 -7.16 18.87
C LYS A 96 -19.29 -8.48 19.49
N ILE A 97 -18.39 -9.18 18.81
CA ILE A 97 -17.74 -10.39 19.34
C ILE A 97 -17.00 -10.06 20.64
N ASN A 98 -16.25 -8.96 20.65
CA ASN A 98 -15.47 -8.55 21.82
C ASN A 98 -16.34 -8.19 23.04
N THR A 99 -17.44 -7.47 22.82
CA THR A 99 -18.40 -7.16 23.91
C THR A 99 -19.07 -8.40 24.49
N THR A 100 -19.12 -9.51 23.75
CA THR A 100 -19.84 -10.72 24.19
C THR A 100 -18.93 -11.80 24.77
N ILE A 101 -17.69 -11.93 24.30
CA ILE A 101 -16.75 -12.95 24.81
C ILE A 101 -16.17 -12.58 26.22
N LYS A 102 -16.60 -11.47 26.85
CA LYS A 102 -16.04 -10.98 28.14
C LYS A 102 -14.51 -10.93 28.14
N ASN A 103 -13.92 -10.71 26.97
CA ASN A 103 -12.48 -10.71 26.81
C ASN A 103 -11.90 -9.46 27.47
N THR A 104 -10.87 -9.65 28.28
CA THR A 104 -10.08 -8.57 28.85
C THR A 104 -9.58 -7.65 27.74
N GLU A 105 -9.45 -6.36 28.01
CA GLU A 105 -8.93 -5.35 27.07
C GLU A 105 -7.61 -5.81 26.37
N GLY A 106 -6.75 -6.54 27.09
CA GLY A 106 -5.52 -7.10 26.52
C GLY A 106 -5.74 -8.17 25.42
N ALA A 107 -6.83 -8.93 25.48
CA ALA A 107 -7.14 -9.94 24.46
C ALA A 107 -7.58 -9.30 23.13
N LEU A 108 -8.32 -8.20 23.19
CA LEU A 108 -8.69 -7.37 22.03
C LEU A 108 -7.43 -6.82 21.35
N ILE A 109 -6.53 -6.26 22.14
CA ILE A 109 -5.26 -5.71 21.64
C ILE A 109 -4.41 -6.82 21.05
N GLY A 110 -4.40 -8.02 21.64
CA GLY A 110 -3.74 -9.20 21.05
C GLY A 110 -4.30 -9.60 19.69
N LEU A 111 -5.63 -9.54 19.50
CA LEU A 111 -6.28 -9.82 18.22
C LEU A 111 -5.90 -8.79 17.15
N HIS A 112 -5.93 -7.52 17.55
CA HIS A 112 -5.48 -6.41 16.72
C HIS A 112 -4.00 -6.56 16.32
N SER A 113 -3.14 -6.89 17.27
CA SER A 113 -1.73 -7.15 17.01
C SER A 113 -1.49 -8.35 16.10
N ALA A 114 -2.33 -9.38 16.17
CA ALA A 114 -2.24 -10.52 15.24
C ALA A 114 -2.54 -10.10 13.80
N TYR A 115 -3.57 -9.29 13.58
CA TYR A 115 -3.89 -8.74 12.26
C TYR A 115 -2.72 -7.94 11.68
N TYR A 116 -2.20 -6.96 12.45
CA TYR A 116 -1.06 -6.15 12.00
C TYR A 116 0.27 -6.94 11.97
N GLY A 117 0.37 -8.07 12.69
CA GLY A 117 1.48 -9.01 12.58
C GLY A 117 1.59 -9.61 11.17
N GLY A 118 0.48 -9.74 10.46
CA GLY A 118 0.46 -10.12 9.04
C GLY A 118 1.23 -9.13 8.15
N TYR A 119 1.21 -7.83 8.47
CA TYR A 119 1.96 -6.81 7.74
C TYR A 119 3.48 -6.87 8.00
N LEU A 120 3.92 -7.54 9.06
CA LEU A 120 5.33 -7.83 9.27
C LEU A 120 5.78 -8.98 8.36
N VAL A 121 5.04 -10.09 8.40
CA VAL A 121 5.45 -11.34 7.74
C VAL A 121 5.18 -11.31 6.23
N GLY A 122 4.00 -10.85 5.81
CA GLY A 122 3.56 -10.90 4.42
C GLY A 122 4.53 -10.20 3.47
N PRO A 123 4.75 -8.87 3.61
CA PRO A 123 5.63 -8.10 2.73
C PRO A 123 7.09 -8.58 2.74
N LEU A 124 7.60 -9.08 3.86
CA LEU A 124 8.97 -9.62 3.98
C LEU A 124 9.15 -10.97 3.28
N THR A 125 8.10 -11.80 3.28
CA THR A 125 8.16 -13.19 2.81
C THR A 125 7.53 -13.33 1.43
N PHE A 126 6.32 -13.89 1.36
CA PHE A 126 5.69 -14.32 0.13
C PHE A 126 5.10 -13.16 -0.67
N SER A 127 4.49 -12.14 -0.05
CA SER A 127 3.88 -11.02 -0.79
C SER A 127 4.93 -10.27 -1.60
N GLY A 128 6.04 -9.91 -0.98
CA GLY A 128 7.16 -9.26 -1.66
C GLY A 128 7.78 -10.13 -2.75
N TYR A 129 7.88 -11.45 -2.54
CA TYR A 129 8.34 -12.40 -3.56
C TYR A 129 7.38 -12.45 -4.75
N ILE A 130 6.09 -12.68 -4.49
CA ILE A 130 5.07 -12.83 -5.52
C ILE A 130 4.98 -11.55 -6.36
N PHE A 131 4.99 -10.39 -5.70
CA PHE A 131 4.89 -9.11 -6.38
C PHE A 131 6.04 -8.84 -7.35
N ARG A 132 7.25 -9.30 -7.01
CA ARG A 132 8.43 -9.12 -7.86
C ARG A 132 8.45 -10.07 -9.05
N HIS A 133 7.99 -11.31 -8.88
CA HIS A 133 8.12 -12.36 -9.90
C HIS A 133 6.86 -12.53 -10.78
N PHE A 134 5.68 -12.31 -10.22
CA PHE A 134 4.39 -12.57 -10.88
C PHE A 134 3.58 -11.31 -11.20
N GLY A 135 4.03 -10.12 -10.75
CA GLY A 135 3.42 -8.84 -11.13
C GLY A 135 2.18 -8.47 -10.30
N PHE A 136 1.50 -7.40 -10.74
CA PHE A 136 0.39 -6.78 -9.98
C PHE A 136 -0.84 -7.67 -9.89
N ARG A 137 -1.29 -8.22 -11.02
CA ARG A 137 -2.53 -8.99 -11.13
C ARG A 137 -2.52 -10.24 -10.25
N ILE A 138 -1.45 -11.05 -10.33
CA ILE A 138 -1.32 -12.26 -9.51
C ILE A 138 -1.25 -11.91 -8.01
N THR A 139 -0.60 -10.79 -7.66
CA THR A 139 -0.52 -10.35 -6.26
C THR A 139 -1.90 -9.99 -5.70
N PHE A 140 -2.75 -9.32 -6.48
CA PHE A 140 -4.14 -9.05 -6.07
C PHE A 140 -4.93 -10.34 -5.81
N ILE A 141 -4.86 -11.28 -6.75
CA ILE A 141 -5.61 -12.54 -6.67
C ILE A 141 -5.16 -13.35 -5.44
N VAL A 142 -3.85 -13.50 -5.25
CA VAL A 142 -3.31 -14.23 -4.09
C VAL A 142 -3.70 -13.56 -2.77
N GLY A 143 -3.60 -12.23 -2.69
CA GLY A 143 -4.00 -11.50 -1.49
C GLY A 143 -5.48 -11.65 -1.14
N LEU A 144 -6.36 -11.54 -2.14
CA LEU A 144 -7.81 -11.72 -1.97
C LEU A 144 -8.17 -13.15 -1.55
N VAL A 145 -7.52 -14.16 -2.14
CA VAL A 145 -7.74 -15.56 -1.76
C VAL A 145 -7.29 -15.81 -0.31
N ILE A 146 -6.13 -15.31 0.09
CA ILE A 146 -5.65 -15.47 1.48
C ILE A 146 -6.58 -14.77 2.47
N TYR A 147 -7.05 -13.56 2.13
CA TYR A 147 -7.98 -12.81 2.96
C TYR A 147 -9.33 -13.53 3.11
N GLY A 148 -9.90 -14.04 2.01
CA GLY A 148 -11.11 -14.85 2.02
C GLY A 148 -10.96 -16.15 2.81
N VAL A 149 -9.79 -16.82 2.74
CA VAL A 149 -9.48 -17.98 3.60
C VAL A 149 -9.44 -17.58 5.07
N GLY A 150 -8.85 -16.44 5.42
CA GLY A 150 -8.85 -15.90 6.80
C GLY A 150 -10.27 -15.71 7.33
N CYS A 151 -11.17 -15.20 6.50
CA CYS A 151 -12.60 -15.05 6.80
C CYS A 151 -13.35 -16.39 6.91
N ILE A 152 -13.02 -17.41 6.10
CA ILE A 152 -13.58 -18.76 6.26
C ILE A 152 -13.12 -19.39 7.58
N VAL A 153 -11.83 -19.29 7.91
CA VAL A 153 -11.26 -19.83 9.16
C VAL A 153 -11.90 -19.17 10.38
N PHE A 154 -12.39 -17.93 10.24
CA PHE A 154 -13.14 -17.27 11.29
C PHE A 154 -14.39 -18.05 11.72
N TRP A 155 -15.08 -18.70 10.78
CA TRP A 155 -16.33 -19.42 11.05
C TRP A 155 -16.18 -20.53 12.10
N PRO A 156 -15.32 -21.55 11.92
CA PRO A 156 -15.12 -22.59 12.93
C PRO A 156 -14.57 -22.01 14.23
N CYS A 157 -13.74 -20.97 14.19
CA CYS A 157 -13.27 -20.28 15.39
C CYS A 157 -14.41 -19.62 16.18
N GLY A 158 -15.39 -19.05 15.47
CA GLY A 158 -16.62 -18.51 16.04
C GLY A 158 -17.50 -19.57 16.70
N VAL A 159 -17.62 -20.75 16.09
CA VAL A 159 -18.37 -21.90 16.64
C VAL A 159 -17.67 -22.48 17.88
N LEU A 160 -16.35 -22.66 17.80
CA LEU A 160 -15.54 -23.23 18.89
C LEU A 160 -15.25 -22.22 20.02
N GLN A 161 -15.44 -20.93 19.77
CA GLN A 161 -15.19 -19.83 20.70
C GLN A 161 -13.77 -19.83 21.30
N THR A 162 -12.76 -20.27 20.53
CA THR A 162 -11.37 -20.37 21.01
C THR A 162 -10.56 -19.13 20.66
N TYR A 163 -9.97 -18.48 21.67
CA TYR A 163 -9.11 -17.30 21.48
C TYR A 163 -7.91 -17.54 20.52
N PRO A 164 -7.13 -18.63 20.63
CA PRO A 164 -6.03 -18.89 19.69
C PRO A 164 -6.51 -19.05 18.25
N GLY A 165 -7.71 -19.61 18.04
CA GLY A 165 -8.32 -19.72 16.71
C GLY A 165 -8.62 -18.34 16.10
N PHE A 166 -9.12 -17.40 16.89
CA PHE A 166 -9.34 -16.03 16.44
C PHE A 166 -8.04 -15.31 16.08
N ILE A 167 -6.98 -15.53 16.85
CA ILE A 167 -5.63 -15.00 16.56
C ILE A 167 -5.11 -15.49 15.22
N ILE A 168 -5.19 -16.81 14.96
CA ILE A 168 -4.75 -17.40 13.69
C ILE A 168 -5.56 -16.85 12.51
N SER A 169 -6.89 -16.78 12.65
CA SER A 169 -7.77 -16.22 11.61
C SER A 169 -7.42 -14.76 11.30
N ASN A 170 -7.25 -13.92 12.32
CA ASN A 170 -6.90 -12.51 12.13
C ASN A 170 -5.51 -12.34 11.51
N PHE A 171 -4.55 -13.16 11.90
CA PHE A 171 -3.21 -13.16 11.30
C PHE A 171 -3.25 -13.52 9.80
N ILE A 172 -4.01 -14.55 9.41
CA ILE A 172 -4.20 -14.92 8.00
C ILE A 172 -4.87 -13.78 7.22
N SER A 173 -5.93 -13.18 7.78
CA SER A 173 -6.59 -12.04 7.17
C SER A 173 -5.62 -10.87 6.95
N GLY A 174 -4.82 -10.54 7.96
CA GLY A 174 -3.79 -9.50 7.87
C GLY A 174 -2.74 -9.78 6.79
N LEU A 175 -2.32 -11.04 6.61
CA LEU A 175 -1.41 -11.44 5.51
C LEU A 175 -2.02 -11.19 4.13
N GLY A 176 -3.30 -11.52 3.96
CA GLY A 176 -4.02 -11.30 2.71
C GLY A 176 -4.10 -9.82 2.36
N VAL A 177 -4.54 -9.00 3.33
CA VAL A 177 -4.66 -7.55 3.14
C VAL A 177 -3.30 -6.90 2.88
N ALA A 178 -2.26 -7.24 3.66
CA ALA A 178 -0.91 -6.76 3.42
C ALA A 178 -0.42 -7.11 2.01
N THR A 179 -0.82 -8.26 1.46
CA THR A 179 -0.47 -8.67 0.10
C THR A 179 -1.12 -7.77 -0.96
N ILE A 180 -2.41 -7.48 -0.80
CA ILE A 180 -3.16 -6.59 -1.69
C ILE A 180 -2.54 -5.19 -1.66
N GLU A 181 -2.27 -4.64 -0.47
CA GLU A 181 -1.78 -3.27 -0.30
C GLU A 181 -0.43 -3.01 -0.96
N VAL A 182 0.48 -4.00 -0.93
CA VAL A 182 1.82 -3.89 -1.57
C VAL A 182 1.67 -3.59 -3.06
N ALA A 183 0.72 -4.25 -3.72
CA ALA A 183 0.44 -4.04 -5.13
C ALA A 183 -0.47 -2.83 -5.39
N ALA A 184 -1.55 -2.68 -4.62
CA ALA A 184 -2.60 -1.67 -4.84
C ALA A 184 -2.04 -0.24 -4.77
N ASN A 185 -1.34 0.06 -3.68
CA ASN A 185 -0.83 1.39 -3.41
C ASN A 185 0.23 1.78 -4.45
N LEU A 186 1.09 0.83 -4.84
CA LEU A 186 2.05 1.09 -5.89
C LEU A 186 1.38 1.27 -7.25
N PHE A 187 0.41 0.41 -7.59
CA PHE A 187 -0.28 0.45 -8.88
C PHE A 187 -0.93 1.81 -9.13
N VAL A 188 -1.73 2.30 -8.19
CA VAL A 188 -2.38 3.61 -8.31
C VAL A 188 -1.37 4.76 -8.39
N ALA A 189 -0.30 4.69 -7.61
CA ALA A 189 0.73 5.72 -7.65
C ALA A 189 1.42 5.82 -9.03
N ILE A 190 1.71 4.68 -9.67
CA ILE A 190 2.42 4.64 -10.96
C ILE A 190 1.52 4.73 -12.20
N CYS A 191 0.22 4.46 -12.07
CA CYS A 191 -0.73 4.55 -13.19
C CYS A 191 -0.99 6.01 -13.56
N GLY A 192 -0.24 6.52 -14.54
CA GLY A 192 -0.40 7.87 -15.08
C GLY A 192 0.77 8.82 -14.81
N PRO A 193 0.61 10.14 -15.06
CA PRO A 193 1.71 11.08 -15.08
C PRO A 193 2.50 11.15 -13.75
N PRO A 194 3.84 11.13 -13.76
CA PRO A 194 4.64 11.03 -12.54
C PRO A 194 4.54 12.26 -11.61
N GLU A 195 3.97 13.36 -12.08
CA GLU A 195 3.83 14.59 -11.29
C GLU A 195 2.84 14.44 -10.13
N HIS A 196 1.77 13.64 -10.31
CA HIS A 196 0.59 13.60 -9.41
C HIS A 196 0.34 12.23 -8.75
N TRP A 197 1.36 11.38 -8.65
CA TRP A 197 1.33 10.12 -7.90
C TRP A 197 0.81 10.24 -6.45
N GLU A 198 1.18 11.28 -5.67
CA GLU A 198 0.63 11.45 -4.30
C GLU A 198 -0.87 11.76 -4.34
N ALA A 199 -1.29 12.65 -5.24
CA ALA A 199 -2.68 13.07 -5.37
C ALA A 199 -3.60 11.90 -5.77
N ARG A 200 -3.19 11.10 -6.76
CA ARG A 200 -3.94 9.91 -7.20
C ARG A 200 -4.12 8.88 -6.09
N LEU A 201 -3.04 8.61 -5.36
CA LEU A 201 -3.08 7.66 -4.26
C LEU A 201 -3.99 8.17 -3.13
N ASN A 202 -3.90 9.46 -2.77
CA ASN A 202 -4.79 10.08 -1.79
C ASN A 202 -6.26 10.00 -2.19
N LEU A 203 -6.60 10.28 -3.46
CA LEU A 203 -7.98 10.19 -3.96
C LEU A 203 -8.52 8.76 -3.87
N SER A 204 -7.72 7.77 -4.27
CA SER A 204 -8.14 6.36 -4.27
C SER A 204 -8.31 5.83 -2.85
N GLN A 205 -7.39 6.19 -1.95
CA GLN A 205 -7.46 5.93 -0.51
C GLN A 205 -8.58 6.73 0.19
N GLY A 206 -9.02 7.85 -0.40
CA GLY A 206 -10.21 8.58 0.01
C GLY A 206 -11.48 7.78 -0.28
N ALA A 207 -11.58 7.13 -1.44
CA ALA A 207 -12.70 6.23 -1.75
C ALA A 207 -12.73 5.01 -0.80
N GLN A 208 -11.58 4.47 -0.43
CA GLN A 208 -11.51 3.45 0.62
C GLN A 208 -12.05 3.97 1.96
N ALA A 209 -11.60 5.14 2.40
CA ALA A 209 -12.04 5.74 3.65
C ALA A 209 -13.57 5.99 3.66
N ILE A 210 -14.13 6.41 2.52
CA ILE A 210 -15.58 6.51 2.35
C ILE A 210 -16.26 5.16 2.59
N GLY A 211 -15.75 4.07 2.01
CA GLY A 211 -16.26 2.72 2.23
C GLY A 211 -16.25 2.32 3.71
N ASN A 212 -15.14 2.59 4.41
CA ASN A 212 -14.99 2.33 5.85
C ASN A 212 -16.00 3.10 6.72
N VAL A 213 -16.48 4.26 6.28
CA VAL A 213 -17.47 5.07 7.01
C VAL A 213 -18.89 4.59 6.73
N PHE A 214 -19.21 4.29 5.47
CA PHE A 214 -20.56 3.86 5.08
C PHE A 214 -20.92 2.48 5.62
N ALA A 215 -19.98 1.53 5.63
CA ALA A 215 -20.27 0.16 6.01
C ALA A 215 -20.76 0.02 7.47
N PRO A 216 -20.10 0.60 8.48
CA PRO A 216 -20.59 0.54 9.86
C PRO A 216 -21.97 1.16 10.06
N ILE A 217 -22.21 2.32 9.44
CA ILE A 217 -23.50 3.03 9.53
C ILE A 217 -24.62 2.18 8.93
N LEU A 218 -24.36 1.52 7.81
CA LEU A 218 -25.32 0.62 7.17
C LEU A 218 -25.55 -0.64 8.03
N ALA A 219 -24.48 -1.24 8.54
CA ALA A 219 -24.54 -2.43 9.39
C ALA A 219 -25.38 -2.17 10.65
N ASP A 220 -25.11 -1.07 11.35
CA ASP A 220 -25.85 -0.63 12.54
C ASP A 220 -27.36 -0.47 12.26
N LYS A 221 -27.70 0.21 11.16
CA LYS A 221 -29.11 0.49 10.83
C LYS A 221 -29.89 -0.67 10.23
N VAL A 222 -29.24 -1.55 9.48
CA VAL A 222 -29.91 -2.60 8.66
C VAL A 222 -29.77 -3.98 9.28
N ILE A 223 -28.57 -4.35 9.73
CA ILE A 223 -28.29 -5.68 10.28
C ILE A 223 -28.76 -5.74 11.73
N PHE A 224 -28.38 -4.75 12.55
CA PHE A 224 -28.55 -4.85 14.00
C PHE A 224 -29.86 -4.26 14.55
N ARG A 225 -30.55 -3.41 13.79
CA ARG A 225 -31.91 -2.95 14.14
C ARG A 225 -32.92 -4.11 14.22
N ARG A 226 -32.61 -5.25 13.60
CA ARG A 226 -33.44 -6.47 13.64
C ARG A 226 -33.16 -7.36 14.86
N ASP A 227 -31.98 -7.23 15.48
CA ASP A 227 -31.46 -8.13 16.52
C ASP A 227 -31.65 -7.62 17.97
N GLU A 228 -32.04 -6.36 18.20
CA GLU A 228 -32.39 -5.87 19.56
C GLU A 228 -33.59 -6.58 20.19
N ARG A 229 -34.27 -7.45 19.44
CA ARG A 229 -35.45 -8.20 19.87
C ARG A 229 -35.20 -9.70 20.05
N SER A 230 -33.98 -10.21 19.85
CA SER A 230 -33.73 -11.64 19.84
C SER A 230 -32.59 -12.11 20.73
N SER A 231 -32.66 -13.40 21.06
CA SER A 231 -31.83 -14.09 22.06
C SER A 231 -30.32 -14.05 21.74
N ASN A 232 -29.48 -14.26 22.78
CA ASN A 232 -28.00 -14.31 22.71
C ASN A 232 -27.39 -15.29 21.67
N THR A 233 -28.19 -16.09 20.96
CA THR A 233 -27.72 -17.07 19.98
C THR A 233 -27.83 -16.57 18.53
N GLU A 234 -28.79 -15.69 18.22
CA GLU A 234 -29.05 -15.26 16.84
C GLU A 234 -27.99 -14.27 16.32
N TRP A 235 -27.46 -13.38 17.15
CA TRP A 235 -26.44 -12.41 16.73
C TRP A 235 -25.12 -13.09 16.31
N LEU A 236 -24.74 -14.20 16.95
CA LEU A 236 -23.50 -14.93 16.62
C LEU A 236 -23.61 -15.58 15.24
N ILE A 237 -24.81 -16.06 14.90
CA ILE A 237 -25.15 -16.59 13.58
C ILE A 237 -25.08 -15.45 12.54
N SER A 238 -25.66 -14.27 12.83
CA SER A 238 -25.55 -13.09 11.96
C SER A 238 -24.09 -12.70 11.67
N VAL A 239 -23.23 -12.77 12.69
CA VAL A 239 -21.80 -12.50 12.55
C VAL A 239 -21.08 -13.51 11.66
N GLN A 240 -21.36 -14.80 11.86
CA GLN A 240 -20.81 -15.88 11.04
C GLN A 240 -21.17 -15.71 9.57
N TRP A 241 -22.46 -15.45 9.27
CA TRP A 241 -22.91 -15.18 7.89
C TRP A 241 -22.31 -13.91 7.31
N GLY A 242 -22.08 -12.88 8.11
CA GLY A 242 -21.37 -11.67 7.67
C GLY A 242 -19.95 -11.97 7.20
N TYR A 243 -19.19 -12.74 7.98
CA TYR A 243 -17.84 -13.18 7.63
C TYR A 243 -17.80 -14.06 6.37
N LEU A 244 -18.75 -14.99 6.26
CA LEU A 244 -18.87 -15.84 5.08
C LEU A 244 -19.25 -15.02 3.83
N GLY A 245 -20.13 -14.03 3.98
CA GLY A 245 -20.51 -13.10 2.91
C GLY A 245 -19.31 -12.31 2.40
N VAL A 246 -18.46 -11.80 3.29
CA VAL A 246 -17.21 -11.13 2.89
C VAL A 246 -16.23 -12.10 2.23
N ALA A 247 -16.07 -13.33 2.74
CA ALA A 247 -15.21 -14.32 2.09
C ALA A 247 -15.63 -14.62 0.65
N PHE A 248 -16.94 -14.84 0.40
CA PHE A 248 -17.45 -15.03 -0.95
C PHE A 248 -17.26 -13.81 -1.84
N PHE A 249 -17.44 -12.62 -1.26
CA PHE A 249 -17.18 -11.37 -1.96
C PHE A 249 -15.71 -11.26 -2.39
N ASP A 250 -14.76 -11.60 -1.52
CA ASP A 250 -13.33 -11.58 -1.83
C ASP A 250 -12.96 -12.58 -2.92
N PHE A 251 -13.53 -13.80 -2.91
CA PHE A 251 -13.31 -14.77 -3.98
C PHE A 251 -13.92 -14.33 -5.31
N ALA A 252 -15.12 -13.73 -5.28
CA ALA A 252 -15.72 -13.16 -6.48
C ALA A 252 -14.85 -12.04 -7.06
N LEU A 253 -14.24 -11.22 -6.20
CA LEU A 253 -13.34 -10.15 -6.60
C LEU A 253 -12.00 -10.70 -7.13
N ALA A 254 -11.48 -11.78 -6.53
CA ALA A 254 -10.31 -12.50 -7.04
C ALA A 254 -10.58 -13.07 -8.45
N LEU A 255 -11.77 -13.65 -8.67
CA LEU A 255 -12.21 -14.13 -9.97
C LEU A 255 -12.41 -12.98 -10.97
N PHE A 256 -12.92 -11.84 -10.52
CA PHE A 256 -13.02 -10.64 -11.36
C PHE A 256 -11.63 -10.18 -11.85
N PHE A 257 -10.63 -10.11 -10.97
CA PHE A 257 -9.25 -9.80 -11.38
C PHE A 257 -8.58 -10.89 -12.22
N TRP A 258 -9.11 -12.11 -12.17
CA TRP A 258 -8.74 -13.15 -13.13
C TRP A 258 -9.25 -12.85 -14.54
N TYR A 259 -10.33 -12.10 -14.74
CA TYR A 259 -10.80 -11.75 -16.09
C TYR A 259 -10.38 -10.36 -16.55
N VAL A 260 -10.19 -9.41 -15.64
CA VAL A 260 -9.80 -8.04 -15.99
C VAL A 260 -8.33 -7.99 -16.43
N PRO A 261 -8.03 -7.54 -17.66
CA PRO A 261 -6.67 -7.27 -18.10
C PRO A 261 -6.15 -6.01 -17.40
N LEU A 262 -5.45 -6.20 -16.29
CA LEU A 262 -4.72 -5.11 -15.64
C LEU A 262 -3.43 -4.81 -16.43
N PRO A 263 -3.11 -3.54 -16.72
CA PRO A 263 -1.86 -3.19 -17.38
C PRO A 263 -0.67 -3.58 -16.51
N GLU A 264 0.07 -4.61 -16.92
CA GLU A 264 1.21 -5.11 -16.16
C GLU A 264 2.44 -4.22 -16.36
N CYS A 265 3.02 -3.78 -15.24
CA CYS A 265 4.31 -3.10 -15.25
C CYS A 265 5.45 -4.09 -14.98
N LYS A 266 6.08 -4.56 -16.07
CA LYS A 266 7.35 -5.29 -16.03
C LYS A 266 8.47 -4.37 -15.52
N ASP A 267 9.53 -4.99 -14.98
CA ASP A 267 10.65 -4.26 -14.36
C ASP A 267 11.35 -3.32 -15.36
N GLU A 268 11.30 -3.62 -16.65
CA GLU A 268 11.82 -2.78 -17.75
C GLU A 268 11.06 -1.43 -17.83
N ASN A 269 9.73 -1.45 -17.75
CA ASN A 269 8.88 -0.26 -17.79
C ASN A 269 9.07 0.60 -16.53
N LEU A 270 9.29 -0.04 -15.37
CA LEU A 270 9.66 0.63 -14.12
C LEU A 270 11.08 1.23 -14.16
N THR A 271 11.94 0.76 -15.07
CA THR A 271 13.27 1.34 -15.28
C THR A 271 13.16 2.63 -16.09
N GLN A 272 12.16 2.74 -16.99
CA GLN A 272 11.85 3.96 -17.72
C GLN A 272 11.30 5.09 -16.85
N VAL A 273 10.61 4.78 -15.74
CA VAL A 273 10.26 5.77 -14.68
C VAL A 273 11.50 6.58 -14.27
N ASN A 274 12.69 5.98 -14.35
CA ASN A 274 13.94 6.63 -13.99
C ASN A 274 14.57 7.49 -15.10
N LYS A 275 14.23 7.30 -16.39
CA LYS A 275 14.67 8.20 -17.46
C LYS A 275 14.10 9.61 -17.23
N TRP A 276 12.90 9.70 -16.69
CA TRP A 276 12.31 10.95 -16.19
C TRP A 276 13.04 11.52 -14.95
N HIS A 277 13.63 10.64 -14.11
CA HIS A 277 14.23 11.00 -12.82
C HIS A 277 15.75 11.31 -12.86
N LEU A 278 16.47 10.98 -13.93
CA LEU A 278 17.93 11.14 -14.05
C LEU A 278 18.35 11.75 -15.39
N ALA A 279 18.73 13.03 -15.36
CA ALA A 279 19.17 13.79 -16.53
C ALA A 279 20.64 13.60 -16.96
N ARG A 280 21.46 12.73 -16.33
CA ARG A 280 22.89 12.63 -16.66
C ARG A 280 23.51 11.24 -16.45
N PRO A 281 24.48 10.84 -17.30
CA PRO A 281 25.29 9.63 -17.10
C PRO A 281 26.10 9.73 -15.79
N LEU A 282 26.21 8.60 -15.08
CA LEU A 282 26.52 8.55 -13.64
C LEU A 282 27.97 8.13 -13.36
N GLY A 283 28.82 9.08 -12.94
CA GLY A 283 30.13 8.82 -12.28
C GLY A 283 30.03 8.72 -10.74
N GLU A 284 31.14 8.61 -10.01
CA GLU A 284 31.24 8.35 -8.54
C GLU A 284 30.25 9.12 -7.61
N LYS A 285 29.81 10.33 -7.99
CA LYS A 285 28.72 11.08 -7.31
C LYS A 285 27.38 10.32 -7.27
N ALA A 286 27.22 9.27 -8.07
CA ALA A 286 26.11 8.34 -8.12
C ALA A 286 26.00 7.47 -6.86
N ARG A 287 27.14 7.04 -6.29
CA ARG A 287 27.16 6.14 -5.12
C ARG A 287 26.63 6.84 -3.87
N LYS A 288 27.06 8.10 -3.62
CA LYS A 288 26.49 8.97 -2.56
C LYS A 288 25.00 9.29 -2.82
N ARG A 289 24.58 9.42 -4.09
CA ARG A 289 23.15 9.60 -4.44
C ARG A 289 22.30 8.36 -4.18
N LEU A 290 22.84 7.16 -4.34
CA LEU A 290 22.15 5.89 -4.09
C LEU A 290 21.87 5.68 -2.59
N VAL A 291 22.85 6.01 -1.73
CA VAL A 291 22.69 6.01 -0.27
C VAL A 291 21.56 6.96 0.16
N GLY A 292 21.50 8.16 -0.43
CA GLY A 292 20.43 9.11 -0.15
C GLY A 292 19.03 8.71 -0.68
N LYS A 293 18.94 7.76 -1.63
CA LYS A 293 17.65 7.21 -2.11
C LYS A 293 17.13 6.14 -1.15
N LYS A 294 18.02 5.25 -0.70
CA LYS A 294 17.68 4.26 0.33
C LYS A 294 17.35 4.93 1.68
N ALA A 295 18.02 6.04 2.01
CA ALA A 295 17.71 6.81 3.22
C ALA A 295 16.29 7.41 3.21
N LEU A 296 15.82 7.93 2.07
CA LEU A 296 14.45 8.45 1.97
C LEU A 296 13.43 7.33 2.15
N LEU A 297 13.67 6.17 1.52
CA LEU A 297 12.82 4.98 1.69
C LEU A 297 12.80 4.54 3.16
N LEU A 298 13.95 4.34 3.80
CA LEU A 298 14.04 3.85 5.18
C LEU A 298 13.40 4.82 6.19
N ILE A 299 13.63 6.12 6.03
CA ILE A 299 12.96 7.14 6.86
C ILE A 299 11.46 7.15 6.60
N GLY A 300 11.03 6.86 5.37
CA GLY A 300 9.63 6.64 5.04
C GLY A 300 9.03 5.42 5.71
N VAL A 301 9.72 4.28 5.70
CA VAL A 301 9.27 3.05 6.39
C VAL A 301 9.13 3.33 7.89
N TRP A 302 10.09 4.03 8.48
CA TRP A 302 10.01 4.46 9.87
C TRP A 302 8.84 5.42 10.14
N ALA A 303 8.63 6.40 9.25
CA ALA A 303 7.50 7.31 9.36
C ALA A 303 6.16 6.57 9.26
N GLN A 304 6.06 5.59 8.37
CA GLN A 304 4.89 4.72 8.22
C GLN A 304 4.65 3.88 9.47
N PHE A 305 5.71 3.32 10.06
CA PHE A 305 5.67 2.56 11.31
C PHE A 305 5.17 3.38 12.50
N CYS A 306 5.68 4.60 12.66
CA CYS A 306 5.20 5.48 13.71
C CYS A 306 3.79 6.00 13.44
N TYR A 307 3.47 6.35 12.19
CA TYR A 307 2.15 6.84 11.80
C TYR A 307 1.07 5.80 12.08
N THR A 308 1.21 4.59 11.54
CA THR A 308 0.23 3.53 11.73
C THR A 308 0.12 3.18 13.21
N GLY A 309 1.24 3.16 13.95
CA GLY A 309 1.21 3.00 15.40
C GLY A 309 0.34 4.03 16.13
N ALA A 310 0.52 5.31 15.81
CA ALA A 310 -0.22 6.39 16.43
C ALA A 310 -1.71 6.33 16.05
N GLN A 311 -2.02 6.11 14.78
CA GLN A 311 -3.39 5.96 14.28
C GLN A 311 -4.11 4.83 15.02
N GLU A 312 -3.50 3.64 15.10
CA GLU A 312 -4.15 2.49 15.75
C GLU A 312 -4.32 2.69 17.26
N ILE A 313 -3.41 3.39 17.94
CA ILE A 313 -3.62 3.78 19.35
C ILE A 313 -4.89 4.63 19.49
N ILE A 314 -5.09 5.61 18.60
CA ILE A 314 -6.22 6.55 18.65
C ILE A 314 -7.54 5.88 18.29
N THR A 315 -7.50 4.95 17.33
CA THR A 315 -8.67 4.18 16.87
C THR A 315 -9.10 3.15 17.91
N VAL A 316 -8.18 2.29 18.37
CA VAL A 316 -8.49 1.19 19.31
C VAL A 316 -8.93 1.72 20.68
N ASN A 317 -8.27 2.77 21.19
CA ASN A 317 -8.64 3.37 22.47
C ASN A 317 -9.79 4.38 22.37
N GLY A 318 -10.35 4.62 21.18
CA GLY A 318 -11.38 5.64 20.95
C GLY A 318 -12.58 5.58 21.90
N PRO A 319 -13.25 4.43 22.08
CA PRO A 319 -14.38 4.31 23.01
C PRO A 319 -13.99 4.59 24.47
N ASN A 320 -12.88 4.02 24.93
CA ASN A 320 -12.38 4.22 26.29
C ASN A 320 -12.01 5.69 26.53
N PHE A 321 -11.37 6.33 25.55
CA PHE A 321 -11.01 7.74 25.60
C PHE A 321 -12.24 8.64 25.78
N ILE A 322 -13.31 8.41 25.02
CA ILE A 322 -14.57 9.17 25.16
C ILE A 322 -15.19 8.93 26.54
N SER A 323 -15.20 7.68 27.02
CA SER A 323 -15.79 7.35 28.32
C SER A 323 -15.09 8.02 29.50
N ILE A 324 -13.78 8.24 29.39
CA ILE A 324 -12.95 8.81 30.46
C ILE A 324 -12.94 10.34 30.41
N PHE A 325 -12.71 10.91 29.23
CA PHE A 325 -12.47 12.35 29.08
C PHE A 325 -13.68 13.14 28.60
N SER A 326 -14.77 12.48 28.21
CA SER A 326 -15.98 13.13 27.71
C SER A 326 -17.24 12.33 28.08
N PRO A 327 -17.51 12.12 29.39
CA PRO A 327 -18.58 11.24 29.87
C PRO A 327 -19.97 11.66 29.37
N ASP A 328 -20.20 12.96 29.14
CA ASP A 328 -21.45 13.51 28.60
C ASP A 328 -21.82 12.95 27.21
N TYR A 329 -20.82 12.43 26.50
CA TYR A 329 -20.92 11.99 25.11
C TYR A 329 -20.88 10.46 24.94
N VAL A 330 -20.84 9.69 26.02
CA VAL A 330 -20.80 8.22 26.00
C VAL A 330 -21.96 7.63 25.19
N ASN A 331 -23.17 8.16 25.35
CA ASN A 331 -24.37 7.72 24.61
C ASN A 331 -24.28 7.96 23.10
N LYS A 332 -23.35 8.80 22.65
CA LYS A 332 -23.13 9.18 21.25
C LYS A 332 -21.77 8.71 20.72
N THR A 333 -21.07 7.82 21.44
CA THR A 333 -19.71 7.35 21.11
C THR A 333 -19.59 6.92 19.64
N ASN A 334 -20.45 6.03 19.17
CA ASN A 334 -20.41 5.54 17.78
C ASN A 334 -20.55 6.67 16.75
N THR A 335 -21.47 7.61 16.99
CA THR A 335 -21.66 8.79 16.12
C THR A 335 -20.38 9.61 16.01
N TYR A 336 -19.67 9.85 17.11
CA TYR A 336 -18.40 10.59 17.09
C TYR A 336 -17.28 9.81 16.42
N LEU A 337 -17.18 8.50 16.66
CA LEU A 337 -16.19 7.66 16.00
C LEU A 337 -16.38 7.69 14.48
N TRP A 338 -17.60 7.49 13.99
CA TRP A 338 -17.88 7.55 12.55
C TRP A 338 -17.75 8.96 11.96
N SER A 339 -18.05 10.00 12.74
CA SER A 339 -17.83 11.38 12.30
C SER A 339 -16.34 11.72 12.18
N ALA A 340 -15.50 11.21 13.08
CA ALA A 340 -14.04 11.35 12.99
C ALA A 340 -13.48 10.64 11.76
N GLU A 341 -13.92 9.41 11.48
CA GLU A 341 -13.57 8.67 10.26
C GLU A 341 -14.10 9.36 8.99
N GLY A 342 -15.30 9.96 9.06
CA GLY A 342 -15.84 10.79 7.98
C GLY A 342 -14.97 12.01 7.69
N LEU A 343 -14.44 12.65 8.74
CA LEU A 343 -13.54 13.78 8.61
C LEU A 343 -12.17 13.36 8.07
N LEU A 344 -11.70 12.16 8.40
CA LEU A 344 -10.53 11.53 7.77
C LEU A 344 -10.74 11.32 6.27
N ALA A 345 -11.88 10.75 5.88
CA ALA A 345 -12.22 10.54 4.48
C ALA A 345 -12.29 11.88 3.72
N PHE A 346 -12.92 12.89 4.32
CA PHE A 346 -12.96 14.23 3.78
C PHE A 346 -11.56 14.84 3.63
N GLY A 347 -10.71 14.74 4.65
CA GLY A 347 -9.33 15.22 4.62
C GLY A 347 -8.49 14.56 3.51
N ARG A 348 -8.68 13.26 3.27
CA ARG A 348 -8.00 12.51 2.18
C ARG A 348 -8.40 13.04 0.80
N LEU A 349 -9.70 13.25 0.58
CA LEU A 349 -10.20 13.77 -0.69
C LEU A 349 -9.78 15.22 -0.91
N ALA A 350 -9.99 16.08 0.09
CA ALA A 350 -9.63 17.50 0.02
C ALA A 350 -8.12 17.68 -0.15
N GLY A 351 -7.30 16.95 0.60
CA GLY A 351 -5.85 16.97 0.47
C GLY A 351 -5.36 16.39 -0.85
N GLY A 352 -5.95 15.29 -1.32
CA GLY A 352 -5.67 14.72 -2.64
C GLY A 352 -5.95 15.69 -3.78
N ILE A 353 -7.08 16.40 -3.73
CA ILE A 353 -7.42 17.47 -4.69
C ILE A 353 -6.42 18.64 -4.56
N GLY A 354 -6.12 19.05 -3.33
CA GLY A 354 -5.18 20.13 -3.04
C GLY A 354 -3.76 19.88 -3.57
N MET A 355 -3.35 18.61 -3.65
CA MET A 355 -2.04 18.20 -4.19
C MET A 355 -1.91 18.35 -5.71
N PHE A 356 -2.99 18.60 -6.45
CA PHE A 356 -2.90 19.00 -7.86
C PHE A 356 -2.43 20.45 -8.02
N TYR A 357 -2.78 21.32 -7.06
CA TYR A 357 -2.48 22.75 -7.11
C TYR A 357 -1.18 23.12 -6.40
N PHE A 358 -0.90 22.48 -5.27
CA PHE A 358 0.31 22.74 -4.47
C PHE A 358 1.14 21.47 -4.30
N PRO A 359 2.49 21.58 -4.22
CA PRO A 359 3.36 20.42 -4.01
C PRO A 359 2.98 19.64 -2.75
N ALA A 360 2.86 18.31 -2.87
CA ALA A 360 2.45 17.41 -1.79
C ALA A 360 3.27 17.54 -0.50
N ARG A 361 4.54 17.99 -0.60
CA ARG A 361 5.40 18.24 0.57
C ARG A 361 4.87 19.29 1.53
N TRP A 362 4.19 20.33 1.03
CA TRP A 362 3.63 21.38 1.88
C TRP A 362 2.38 20.90 2.60
N TRP A 363 1.50 20.19 1.88
CA TRP A 363 0.37 19.49 2.47
C TRP A 363 0.83 18.51 3.55
N TYR A 364 1.87 17.73 3.26
CA TYR A 364 2.43 16.79 4.23
C TYR A 364 2.95 17.48 5.49
N LEU A 365 3.69 18.59 5.35
CA LEU A 365 4.17 19.36 6.49
C LEU A 365 3.02 19.93 7.32
N LEU A 366 2.03 20.53 6.65
CA LEU A 366 0.85 21.09 7.30
C LEU A 366 0.12 20.02 8.13
N PHE A 367 -0.19 18.88 7.53
CA PHE A 367 -0.97 17.83 8.19
C PHE A 367 -0.15 17.12 9.28
N ALA A 368 1.13 16.85 9.05
CA ALA A 368 2.00 16.28 10.09
C ALA A 368 2.16 17.25 11.28
N SER A 369 2.31 18.56 11.03
CA SER A 369 2.33 19.56 12.09
C SER A 369 0.99 19.66 12.83
N GLY A 370 -0.12 19.54 12.10
CA GLY A 370 -1.47 19.50 12.65
C GLY A 370 -1.66 18.32 13.62
N CYS A 371 -1.20 17.12 13.27
CA CYS A 371 -1.22 15.96 14.17
C CYS A 371 -0.40 16.21 15.44
N ILE A 372 0.81 16.77 15.34
CA ILE A 372 1.65 17.05 16.50
C ILE A 372 0.99 18.09 17.41
N ILE A 373 0.48 19.19 16.83
CA ILE A 373 -0.17 20.27 17.58
C ILE A 373 -1.43 19.76 18.27
N THR A 374 -2.34 19.10 17.53
CA THR A 374 -3.61 18.61 18.09
C THR A 374 -3.40 17.51 19.12
N SER A 375 -2.48 16.57 18.90
CA SER A 375 -2.16 15.53 19.90
C SER A 375 -1.54 16.12 21.17
N THR A 376 -0.70 17.15 21.06
CA THR A 376 -0.12 17.86 22.21
C THR A 376 -1.18 18.68 22.96
N LEU A 377 -2.09 19.35 22.26
CA LEU A 377 -3.21 20.06 22.89
C LEU A 377 -4.15 19.10 23.61
N LEU A 378 -4.44 17.94 23.01
CA LEU A 378 -5.20 16.87 23.68
C LEU A 378 -4.50 16.40 24.95
N LEU A 379 -3.19 16.19 24.93
CA LEU A 379 -2.42 15.86 26.12
C LEU A 379 -2.62 16.92 27.22
N GLY A 380 -2.51 18.21 26.88
CA GLY A 380 -2.71 19.31 27.82
C GLY A 380 -4.11 19.36 28.42
N LEU A 381 -5.14 19.18 27.60
CA LEU A 381 -6.54 19.21 28.05
C LEU A 381 -6.91 18.00 28.93
N GLN A 382 -6.27 16.86 28.74
CA GLN A 382 -6.46 15.70 29.62
C GLN A 382 -6.01 15.99 31.06
N TYR A 383 -5.02 16.88 31.27
CA TYR A 383 -4.59 17.30 32.61
C TYR A 383 -5.54 18.29 33.26
N THR A 384 -6.23 19.12 32.47
CA THR A 384 -7.15 20.13 33.01
C THR A 384 -8.59 19.62 33.14
N ALA A 385 -8.98 18.60 32.37
CA ALA A 385 -10.26 17.89 32.44
C ALA A 385 -11.53 18.77 32.45
N THR A 386 -11.45 19.98 31.90
CA THR A 386 -12.47 21.03 32.09
C THR A 386 -13.46 21.16 30.94
N ASN A 387 -13.22 20.54 29.77
CA ASN A 387 -14.08 20.73 28.60
C ASN A 387 -14.16 19.50 27.67
N SER A 388 -15.22 18.69 27.87
CA SER A 388 -15.55 17.51 27.07
C SER A 388 -15.69 17.83 25.57
N GLU A 389 -16.28 18.98 25.23
CA GLU A 389 -16.53 19.37 23.83
C GLU A 389 -15.23 19.66 23.09
N ALA A 390 -14.33 20.41 23.73
CA ALA A 390 -13.03 20.74 23.17
C ALA A 390 -12.19 19.48 22.93
N ILE A 391 -12.25 18.50 23.84
CA ILE A 391 -11.53 17.23 23.72
C ILE A 391 -12.03 16.43 22.51
N ILE A 392 -13.35 16.28 22.35
CA ILE A 392 -13.91 15.58 21.19
C ILE A 392 -13.60 16.32 19.89
N ALA A 393 -13.77 17.64 19.85
CA ALA A 393 -13.50 18.44 18.66
C ALA A 393 -12.03 18.34 18.23
N LEU A 394 -11.08 18.40 19.18
CA LEU A 394 -9.67 18.24 18.88
C LEU A 394 -9.31 16.81 18.46
N ARG A 395 -9.97 15.78 19.01
CA ARG A 395 -9.80 14.40 18.57
C ARG A 395 -10.28 14.22 17.12
N MET A 396 -11.43 14.79 16.77
CA MET A 396 -11.89 14.78 15.37
C MET A 396 -10.92 15.51 14.45
N LEU A 397 -10.42 16.68 14.89
CA LEU A 397 -9.44 17.46 14.13
C LEU A 397 -8.10 16.72 13.97
N LEU A 398 -7.67 15.94 14.97
CA LEU A 398 -6.51 15.07 14.87
C LEU A 398 -6.71 14.04 13.75
N GLN A 399 -7.87 13.40 13.68
CA GLN A 399 -8.19 12.42 12.62
C GLN A 399 -8.24 13.06 11.23
N PHE A 400 -8.69 14.32 11.13
CA PHE A 400 -8.60 15.11 9.90
C PHE A 400 -7.15 15.29 9.45
N PHE A 401 -6.24 15.64 10.36
CA PHE A 401 -4.83 15.83 10.03
C PHE A 401 -4.10 14.51 9.72
N GLU A 402 -4.56 13.38 10.26
CA GLU A 402 -4.00 12.08 9.92
C GLU A 402 -4.31 11.62 8.50
N SER A 403 -5.37 12.18 7.90
CA SER A 403 -5.97 11.70 6.67
C SER A 403 -4.97 11.42 5.54
N ILE A 404 -4.16 12.41 5.16
CA ILE A 404 -3.25 12.30 4.01
C ILE A 404 -1.93 11.61 4.33
N LEU A 405 -1.62 11.36 5.61
CA LEU A 405 -0.26 10.97 6.00
C LEU A 405 0.13 9.62 5.38
N PHE A 406 -0.69 8.57 5.53
CA PHE A 406 -0.44 7.25 4.92
C PHE A 406 -0.10 7.32 3.42
N PRO A 407 -1.01 7.78 2.54
CA PRO A 407 -0.76 7.77 1.10
C PRO A 407 0.40 8.69 0.72
N THR A 408 0.60 9.78 1.44
CA THR A 408 1.66 10.75 1.12
C THR A 408 3.04 10.24 1.54
N ILE A 409 3.15 9.61 2.71
CA ILE A 409 4.36 8.90 3.16
C ILE A 409 4.70 7.80 2.16
N PHE A 410 3.72 6.94 1.86
CA PHE A 410 3.89 5.81 0.95
C PHE A 410 4.40 6.29 -0.41
N ALA A 411 3.72 7.28 -1.01
CA ALA A 411 4.14 7.85 -2.27
C ALA A 411 5.54 8.43 -2.10
N ILE A 412 5.74 9.54 -1.37
CA ILE A 412 7.01 10.29 -1.26
C ILE A 412 8.25 9.40 -1.07
N SER A 413 8.13 8.34 -0.26
CA SER A 413 9.22 7.42 0.04
C SER A 413 9.71 6.60 -1.16
N LEU A 414 8.86 6.42 -2.17
CA LEU A 414 9.17 5.71 -3.41
C LEU A 414 9.75 6.62 -4.51
N ARG A 415 9.78 7.95 -4.31
CA ARG A 415 10.27 8.88 -5.33
C ARG A 415 11.76 8.66 -5.58
N GLY A 416 12.13 8.52 -6.85
CA GLY A 416 13.52 8.33 -7.25
C GLY A 416 14.04 6.90 -7.16
N LEU A 417 13.21 5.93 -6.74
CA LEU A 417 13.45 4.51 -6.95
C LEU A 417 13.16 4.12 -8.40
N SER A 418 13.69 2.98 -8.86
CA SER A 418 13.56 2.53 -10.25
C SER A 418 13.64 1.03 -10.42
N GLY A 419 12.97 0.53 -11.46
CA GLY A 419 12.94 -0.89 -11.81
C GLY A 419 12.47 -1.73 -10.62
N ARG A 420 13.17 -2.84 -10.37
CA ARG A 420 12.91 -3.75 -9.26
C ARG A 420 12.92 -3.09 -7.87
N ASN A 421 13.64 -1.97 -7.69
CA ASN A 421 13.72 -1.28 -6.41
C ASN A 421 12.41 -0.57 -6.02
N VAL A 422 11.54 -0.23 -6.98
CA VAL A 422 10.24 0.40 -6.67
C VAL A 422 9.31 -0.62 -6.03
N LYS A 423 9.24 -1.84 -6.59
CA LYS A 423 8.47 -2.96 -6.04
C LYS A 423 8.96 -3.34 -4.65
N TRP A 424 10.28 -3.45 -4.48
CA TRP A 424 10.90 -3.63 -3.15
C TRP A 424 10.54 -2.50 -2.19
N GLY A 425 10.63 -1.24 -2.64
CA GLY A 425 10.28 -0.09 -1.82
C GLY A 425 8.83 -0.15 -1.34
N ALA A 426 7.89 -0.52 -2.22
CA ALA A 426 6.48 -0.65 -1.88
C ALA A 426 6.26 -1.74 -0.81
N SER A 427 6.89 -2.91 -0.95
CA SER A 427 6.84 -3.95 0.09
C SER A 427 7.39 -3.46 1.43
N TRP A 428 8.49 -2.68 1.42
CA TRP A 428 9.04 -2.10 2.64
C TRP A 428 8.17 -1.00 3.24
N GLN A 429 7.45 -0.23 2.42
CA GLN A 429 6.48 0.74 2.94
C GLN A 429 5.32 0.04 3.63
N VAL A 430 4.74 -1.00 3.01
CA VAL A 430 3.65 -1.79 3.64
C VAL A 430 4.14 -2.53 4.88
N LEU A 431 5.40 -2.98 4.89
CA LEU A 431 6.03 -3.51 6.10
C LEU A 431 5.94 -2.52 7.28
N GLY A 432 6.09 -1.22 7.03
CA GLY A 432 5.94 -0.19 8.05
C GLY A 432 4.59 -0.22 8.75
N VAL A 433 3.52 -0.70 8.11
CA VAL A 433 2.17 -0.80 8.71
C VAL A 433 2.15 -1.75 9.91
N CYS A 434 3.16 -2.61 10.10
CA CYS A 434 3.30 -3.43 11.31
C CYS A 434 3.41 -2.62 12.62
N GLY A 435 3.58 -1.30 12.56
CA GLY A 435 3.46 -0.40 13.71
C GLY A 435 2.16 -0.59 14.51
N GLY A 436 1.06 -0.91 13.82
CA GLY A 436 -0.22 -1.23 14.47
C GLY A 436 -0.17 -2.47 15.38
N ALA A 437 0.80 -3.37 15.17
CA ALA A 437 0.98 -4.53 16.05
C ALA A 437 1.79 -4.23 17.31
N VAL A 438 2.66 -3.21 17.24
CA VAL A 438 3.69 -2.95 18.25
C VAL A 438 3.26 -1.86 19.22
N TRP A 439 2.73 -0.75 18.71
CA TRP A 439 2.49 0.45 19.52
C TRP A 439 1.23 0.38 20.40
N PRO A 440 0.08 -0.18 19.98
CA PRO A 440 -1.09 -0.32 20.84
C PRO A 440 -0.85 -1.19 22.10
N PRO A 441 -0.15 -2.35 22.04
CA PRO A 441 0.24 -3.07 23.26
C PRO A 441 1.16 -2.27 24.19
N ILE A 442 2.09 -1.48 23.63
CA ILE A 442 2.97 -0.62 24.43
C ILE A 442 2.15 0.46 25.13
N PHE A 443 1.22 1.10 24.43
CA PHE A 443 0.30 2.08 25.01
C PHE A 443 -0.47 1.47 26.20
N GLN A 444 -1.05 0.28 26.01
CA GLN A 444 -1.79 -0.39 27.07
C GLN A 444 -0.89 -0.83 28.23
N ALA A 445 0.33 -1.29 27.95
CA ALA A 445 1.29 -1.66 28.98
C ALA A 445 1.75 -0.46 29.82
N ILE A 446 1.85 0.74 29.23
CA ILE A 446 2.13 1.98 29.96
C ILE A 446 0.93 2.33 30.85
N ARG A 447 -0.28 2.35 30.28
CA ARG A 447 -1.53 2.66 30.98
C ARG A 447 -1.77 1.71 32.16
N GLY A 448 -1.58 0.41 31.96
CA GLY A 448 -1.79 -0.64 32.98
C GLY A 448 -0.79 -0.67 34.14
N ARG A 449 0.24 0.19 34.15
CA ARG A 449 1.14 0.36 35.31
C ARG A 449 0.56 1.27 36.40
N TYR A 450 -0.50 2.01 36.08
CA TYR A 450 -1.13 2.97 36.97
C TYR A 450 -2.48 2.43 37.45
N ASP A 451 -2.98 3.00 38.54
CA ASP A 451 -4.31 2.68 39.06
C ASP A 451 -5.37 3.06 38.01
N PRO A 452 -6.22 2.11 37.58
CA PRO A 452 -7.26 2.38 36.58
C PRO A 452 -8.30 3.41 37.02
N ASN A 453 -8.40 3.72 38.32
CA ASN A 453 -9.30 4.74 38.85
C ASN A 453 -8.72 6.16 38.74
N VAL A 454 -7.48 6.31 38.26
CA VAL A 454 -6.79 7.60 38.16
C VAL A 454 -6.39 7.88 36.71
N LEU A 455 -6.65 9.10 36.24
CA LEU A 455 -6.38 9.54 34.86
C LEU A 455 -4.89 9.53 34.47
N VAL A 456 -3.98 9.37 35.42
CA VAL A 456 -2.53 9.45 35.21
C VAL A 456 -2.06 8.41 34.18
N GLY A 457 -2.63 7.19 34.21
CA GLY A 457 -2.25 6.14 33.25
C GLY A 457 -2.53 6.53 31.80
N ASP A 458 -3.74 7.03 31.53
CA ASP A 458 -4.16 7.49 30.21
C ASP A 458 -3.36 8.72 29.74
N GLN A 459 -3.15 9.69 30.64
CA GLN A 459 -2.35 10.90 30.36
C GLN A 459 -0.90 10.57 30.00
N VAL A 460 -0.26 9.67 30.76
CA VAL A 460 1.13 9.25 30.50
C VAL A 460 1.21 8.42 29.21
N ALA A 461 0.26 7.53 28.97
CA ALA A 461 0.22 6.74 27.74
C ALA A 461 0.01 7.62 26.49
N TRP A 462 -0.75 8.72 26.60
CA TRP A 462 -1.00 9.65 25.49
C TRP A 462 0.23 10.43 25.00
N VAL A 463 1.32 10.46 25.78
CA VAL A 463 2.62 10.96 25.29
C VAL A 463 3.10 10.18 24.08
N LEU A 464 2.73 8.89 23.97
CA LEU A 464 3.20 8.00 22.92
C LEU A 464 2.74 8.46 21.52
N PRO A 465 1.45 8.71 21.22
CA PRO A 465 1.02 9.32 19.96
C PRO A 465 1.79 10.59 19.58
N VAL A 466 2.02 11.50 20.53
CA VAL A 466 2.76 12.77 20.29
C VAL A 466 4.18 12.48 19.81
N VAL A 467 4.88 11.59 20.51
CA VAL A 467 6.24 11.18 20.15
C VAL A 467 6.26 10.51 18.78
N LEU A 468 5.32 9.60 18.51
CA LEU A 468 5.24 8.89 17.23
C LEU A 468 5.01 9.85 16.04
N PHE A 469 4.09 10.80 16.17
CA PHE A 469 3.89 11.82 15.14
C PHE A 469 5.14 12.69 14.95
N MET A 470 5.85 13.03 16.02
CA MET A 470 7.06 13.85 15.95
C MET A 470 8.23 13.12 15.28
N VAL A 471 8.57 11.91 15.74
CA VAL A 471 9.77 11.18 15.29
C VAL A 471 9.59 10.47 13.95
N GLY A 472 8.35 10.19 13.54
CA GLY A 472 8.04 9.59 12.25
C GLY A 472 7.61 10.64 11.21
N PRO A 473 6.30 10.91 11.05
CA PRO A 473 5.80 11.85 10.04
C PRO A 473 6.37 13.26 10.15
N GLY A 474 6.51 13.79 11.36
CA GLY A 474 7.08 15.10 11.64
C GLY A 474 8.52 15.22 11.15
N LEU A 475 9.37 14.27 11.52
CA LEU A 475 10.76 14.22 11.07
C LEU A 475 10.86 14.08 9.54
N GLN A 476 10.11 13.16 8.93
CA GLN A 476 10.18 12.96 7.48
C GLN A 476 9.67 14.20 6.73
N SER A 477 8.53 14.77 7.13
CA SER A 477 7.97 15.98 6.50
C SER A 477 8.92 17.17 6.62
N PHE A 478 9.57 17.35 7.77
CA PHE A 478 10.61 18.36 7.96
C PHE A 478 11.79 18.15 7.00
N LEU A 479 12.35 16.93 6.96
CA LEU A 479 13.49 16.62 6.08
C LEU A 479 13.15 16.80 4.60
N VAL A 480 11.95 16.41 4.18
CA VAL A 480 11.47 16.53 2.79
C VAL A 480 11.32 18.00 2.37
N ASN A 481 10.95 18.89 3.28
CA ASN A 481 10.76 20.30 2.99
C ASN A 481 12.04 21.13 3.08
N PHE A 482 12.85 20.90 4.12
CA PHE A 482 13.99 21.78 4.44
C PHE A 482 15.33 21.25 3.94
N LYS A 483 15.52 19.93 3.75
CA LYS A 483 16.79 19.39 3.24
C LYS A 483 16.91 19.64 1.72
N PRO A 484 17.87 20.47 1.26
CA PRO A 484 17.93 20.86 -0.16
C PRO A 484 18.10 19.69 -1.12
N SER A 485 18.81 18.65 -0.69
CA SER A 485 19.05 17.44 -1.48
C SER A 485 17.79 16.62 -1.78
N TRP A 486 16.76 16.70 -0.93
CA TRP A 486 15.52 15.95 -1.06
C TRP A 486 14.46 16.80 -1.74
N ARG A 487 14.32 18.07 -1.33
CA ARG A 487 13.45 19.05 -1.97
C ARG A 487 13.69 19.13 -3.49
N ARG A 488 14.94 19.24 -3.94
CA ARG A 488 15.26 19.30 -5.39
C ARG A 488 14.88 18.03 -6.15
N LYS A 489 14.85 16.87 -5.50
CA LYS A 489 14.44 15.60 -6.14
C LYS A 489 12.93 15.51 -6.30
N LEU A 490 12.18 16.01 -5.32
CA LEU A 490 10.72 16.04 -5.33
C LEU A 490 10.19 17.13 -6.28
N ASP A 491 10.67 18.37 -6.14
CA ASP A 491 10.22 19.51 -6.95
C ASP A 491 10.76 19.47 -8.38
N GLY A 492 11.92 18.84 -8.60
CA GLY A 492 12.55 18.74 -9.91
C GLY A 492 11.70 17.97 -10.94
N LEU A 493 10.75 17.16 -10.46
CA LEU A 493 9.80 16.43 -11.31
C LEU A 493 8.60 17.29 -11.71
N SER A 494 8.08 18.11 -10.78
CA SER A 494 6.98 19.04 -11.05
C SER A 494 7.36 20.15 -12.02
N LYS A 495 8.63 20.60 -11.99
CA LYS A 495 9.10 21.73 -12.82
C LYS A 495 9.61 21.36 -14.21
N ARG A 496 9.83 20.08 -14.52
CA ARG A 496 10.51 19.69 -15.76
C ARG A 496 9.64 19.79 -17.02
N LYS A 497 8.32 19.90 -16.87
CA LYS A 497 7.38 20.14 -17.98
C LYS A 497 7.21 21.60 -18.42
N LEU A 498 7.82 22.58 -17.75
CA LEU A 498 7.80 23.97 -18.25
C LEU A 498 8.89 24.27 -19.29
N ARG A 499 9.91 23.40 -19.45
CA ARG A 499 11.03 23.69 -20.38
C ARG A 499 11.17 22.73 -21.55
N GLU A 500 10.80 21.45 -21.41
CA GLU A 500 11.02 20.47 -22.49
C GLU A 500 9.74 20.16 -23.28
N GLY A 501 8.54 20.51 -22.77
CA GLY A 501 7.26 20.32 -23.48
C GLY A 501 6.69 21.56 -24.19
N TYR A 502 7.18 22.77 -23.87
CA TYR A 502 6.68 24.02 -24.47
C TYR A 502 7.52 24.52 -25.65
N VAL A 503 8.72 23.98 -25.86
CA VAL A 503 9.65 24.46 -26.89
C VAL A 503 9.83 23.45 -28.03
N ALA A 504 9.45 22.18 -27.83
CA ALA A 504 9.73 21.13 -28.80
C ALA A 504 8.60 20.85 -29.80
N ASP A 505 7.33 20.97 -29.43
CA ASP A 505 6.21 20.67 -30.33
C ASP A 505 5.13 21.75 -30.25
N GLY A 506 5.14 22.66 -31.23
CA GLY A 506 4.06 23.60 -31.49
C GLY A 506 2.81 22.93 -32.07
N THR A 507 2.44 21.74 -31.60
CA THR A 507 1.22 21.04 -32.02
C THR A 507 0.50 20.39 -30.85
N ILE A 508 -0.78 20.72 -30.73
CA ILE A 508 -1.71 20.10 -29.78
C ILE A 508 -2.02 18.70 -30.30
N GLY A 509 -1.63 17.67 -29.54
CA GLY A 509 -2.02 16.27 -29.79
C GLY A 509 -1.15 15.54 -30.81
N GLY A 510 -0.08 14.89 -30.33
CA GLY A 510 0.75 14.00 -31.14
C GLY A 510 1.12 12.73 -30.37
N SER A 511 0.70 11.58 -30.89
CA SER A 511 1.01 10.24 -30.38
C SER A 511 2.51 9.94 -30.41
N ILE A 512 3.01 9.17 -29.43
CA ILE A 512 4.41 8.77 -29.18
C ILE A 512 5.02 7.88 -30.31
N ALA A 513 4.33 7.72 -31.44
CA ALA A 513 4.81 6.93 -32.57
C ALA A 513 5.92 7.62 -33.40
N SER A 514 6.15 8.93 -33.24
CA SER A 514 7.08 9.68 -34.12
C SER A 514 8.56 9.63 -33.70
N VAL A 515 8.90 9.11 -32.52
CA VAL A 515 10.28 9.19 -31.98
C VAL A 515 11.19 8.04 -32.46
N ASN A 516 10.63 6.94 -32.96
CA ASN A 516 11.43 5.77 -33.36
C ASN A 516 12.01 5.82 -34.79
N ASN A 517 11.67 6.83 -35.61
CA ASN A 517 12.13 6.91 -37.01
C ASN A 517 13.31 7.86 -37.25
N ARG A 518 14.03 8.30 -36.21
CA ARG A 518 15.25 9.12 -36.39
C ARG A 518 16.41 8.60 -35.56
N VAL A 519 16.73 7.32 -35.72
CA VAL A 519 18.09 6.78 -35.52
C VAL A 519 18.31 5.70 -36.58
N SER A 520 18.56 6.14 -37.81
CA SER A 520 19.18 5.34 -38.88
C SER A 520 19.92 6.29 -39.81
#